data_AF-A0A7W0TRD4-F1
#
_entry.id   AF-A0A7W0TRD4-F1
#
_cell.length_a   1.000
_cell.length_b   1.000
_cell.length_c   1.000
_cell.angle_alpha   90.00
_cell.angle_beta   90.00
_cell.angle_gamma   90.00
#
_symmetry.space_group_name_H-M   'P 1'
#
loop_
_entity.id
_entity.type
_entity.pdbx_description
1 polymer ?
#
loop_
_entity_poly.entity_id
_entity_poly.type
_entity_poly.pdbx_seq_one_letter_code
_entity_poly.pdbx_strand_id
1 'polypeptide(L)'
;MARAAPAVVILAALCALLAGAAAAPAGAAGQCLVISEVYGGGGNLGAPYDRDFVELSNRCAQAASLSGFSLQYASASGSFSSVTPLAGTVASRGFFLVAFGTPGSTGAAVAADLQAGAPSLSATAGKVALSSGTTALGAVCPAGSVIDLVGYGSAGCFEGAGPAPSPSNTTSASRASICSDTDSNSADFATAGPTPQNAASPQGPACAAAVRLVAFTATASAEGTRVRWATASESRTLGFNVLRVQSGRTVRLNRSIIPAGRKASHAGDRLYTWLDRLPRKARRASRYVLEEVSLEGRTTRYGPISTRALRESTS
;
A
#
# COMPACT_ATOMS: atom_id res chain seq x y z
N MET A 1 -67.58 36.72 -8.26
CA MET A 1 -66.17 36.91 -8.70
C MET A 1 -65.44 37.48 -7.49
N ALA A 2 -64.44 36.89 -6.84
CA ALA A 2 -63.39 35.95 -7.24
C ALA A 2 -63.14 34.90 -6.14
N ARG A 3 -62.66 33.72 -6.53
CA ARG A 3 -62.31 32.59 -5.64
C ARG A 3 -60.91 32.81 -5.05
N ALA A 4 -60.78 32.71 -3.72
CA ALA A 4 -59.49 32.64 -3.03
C ALA A 4 -58.96 31.20 -3.08
N ALA A 5 -57.72 31.02 -3.51
CA ALA A 5 -56.98 29.75 -3.48
C ALA A 5 -56.04 29.72 -2.27
N PRO A 6 -55.86 28.58 -1.57
CA PRO A 6 -54.85 28.47 -0.52
C PRO A 6 -53.50 28.10 -1.15
N ALA A 7 -52.44 28.80 -0.73
CA ALA A 7 -51.07 28.50 -1.09
C ALA A 7 -50.61 27.22 -0.36
N VAL A 8 -50.26 26.19 -1.13
CA VAL A 8 -49.60 24.98 -0.62
C VAL A 8 -48.10 25.25 -0.55
N VAL A 9 -47.55 25.33 0.66
CA VAL A 9 -46.10 25.40 0.89
C VAL A 9 -45.55 23.97 0.80
N ILE A 10 -44.82 23.67 -0.28
CA ILE A 10 -44.10 22.40 -0.44
C ILE A 10 -42.75 22.52 0.27
N LEU A 11 -42.62 21.83 1.41
CA LEU A 11 -41.35 21.69 2.13
C LEU A 11 -40.50 20.62 1.43
N ALA A 12 -39.51 21.03 0.64
CA ALA A 12 -38.55 20.09 0.04
C ALA A 12 -37.54 19.62 1.10
N ALA A 13 -37.67 18.38 1.55
CA ALA A 13 -36.71 17.73 2.44
C ALA A 13 -35.43 17.39 1.66
N LEU A 14 -34.37 18.18 1.86
CA LEU A 14 -33.04 17.92 1.30
C LEU A 14 -32.36 16.82 2.13
N CYS A 15 -32.52 15.56 1.71
CA CYS A 15 -31.85 14.43 2.34
C CYS A 15 -30.41 14.32 1.80
N ALA A 16 -29.45 14.97 2.46
CA ALA A 16 -28.03 14.83 2.16
C ALA A 16 -27.54 13.43 2.60
N LEU A 17 -27.30 12.54 1.63
CA LEU A 17 -26.59 11.29 1.85
C LEU A 17 -25.13 11.59 2.18
N LEU A 18 -24.76 11.55 3.46
CA LEU A 18 -23.36 11.38 3.85
C LEU A 18 -22.94 9.94 3.50
N ALA A 19 -22.25 9.79 2.37
CA ALA A 19 -21.47 8.60 2.09
C ALA A 19 -20.28 8.56 3.06
N GLY A 20 -20.43 7.87 4.19
CA GLY A 20 -19.33 7.60 5.10
C GLY A 20 -18.27 6.75 4.40
N ALA A 21 -17.06 7.30 4.25
CA ALA A 21 -15.90 6.54 3.81
C ALA A 21 -15.60 5.47 4.85
N ALA A 22 -15.81 4.20 4.49
CA ALA A 22 -15.41 3.08 5.33
C ALA A 22 -13.87 3.04 5.38
N ALA A 23 -13.30 3.27 6.56
CA ALA A 23 -11.87 3.11 6.79
C ALA A 23 -11.46 1.67 6.49
N ALA A 24 -10.50 1.49 5.59
CA ALA A 24 -9.91 0.19 5.30
C ALA A 24 -9.23 -0.37 6.57
N PRO A 25 -9.21 -1.70 6.78
CA PRO A 25 -8.50 -2.29 7.92
C PRO A 25 -7.01 -1.92 7.85
N ALA A 26 -6.46 -1.46 8.98
CA ALA A 26 -5.09 -0.94 9.13
C ALA A 26 -3.98 -1.90 8.67
N GLY A 27 -4.26 -3.20 8.54
CA GLY A 27 -3.32 -4.21 8.03
C GLY A 27 -3.06 -4.16 6.52
N ALA A 28 -3.87 -3.45 5.73
CA ALA A 28 -3.64 -3.30 4.29
C ALA A 28 -2.76 -2.08 3.94
N ALA A 29 -2.69 -1.08 4.82
CA ALA A 29 -1.98 0.18 4.54
C ALA A 29 -0.45 0.03 4.55
N GLY A 30 0.10 -0.82 5.42
CA GLY A 30 1.54 -1.10 5.46
C GLY A 30 2.06 -1.74 4.16
N GLN A 31 1.28 -2.63 3.53
CA GLN A 31 1.70 -3.31 2.30
C GLN A 31 1.83 -2.38 1.06
N CYS A 32 1.38 -1.13 1.20
CA CYS A 32 1.32 -0.13 0.14
C CYS A 32 2.36 0.98 0.30
N LEU A 33 3.02 1.08 1.45
CA LEU A 33 4.00 2.11 1.70
C LEU A 33 5.40 1.54 1.47
N VAL A 34 6.19 2.24 0.69
CA VAL A 34 7.60 1.94 0.47
C VAL A 34 8.42 3.20 0.75
N ILE A 35 9.65 3.03 1.20
CA ILE A 35 10.69 4.05 1.16
C ILE A 35 11.05 4.25 -0.32
N SER A 36 10.84 5.45 -0.84
CA SER A 36 11.17 5.79 -2.23
C SER A 36 12.51 6.50 -2.36
N GLU A 37 12.94 7.22 -1.33
CA GLU A 37 14.21 7.96 -1.36
C GLU A 37 14.81 8.15 0.03
N VAL A 38 16.14 8.02 0.13
CA VAL A 38 16.92 8.31 1.34
C VAL A 38 18.05 9.27 0.99
N TYR A 39 18.11 10.42 1.66
CA TYR A 39 19.15 11.43 1.49
C TYR A 39 19.69 11.86 2.86
N GLY A 40 20.97 11.62 3.11
CA GLY A 40 21.66 12.00 4.36
C GLY A 40 22.77 13.04 4.16
N GLY A 41 22.73 13.76 3.05
CA GLY A 41 23.76 14.73 2.67
C GLY A 41 23.45 16.17 3.03
N GLY A 42 22.31 16.44 3.67
CA GLY A 42 21.74 17.77 3.77
C GLY A 42 22.59 18.73 4.57
N GLY A 43 22.67 19.98 4.12
CA GLY A 43 23.41 21.03 4.82
C GLY A 43 24.93 20.93 4.71
N ASN A 44 25.47 19.84 4.18
CA ASN A 44 26.90 19.65 3.95
C ASN A 44 27.39 20.49 2.76
N LEU A 45 28.72 20.66 2.65
CA LEU A 45 29.31 21.33 1.49
C LEU A 45 28.93 20.61 0.19
N GLY A 46 28.38 21.37 -0.75
CA GLY A 46 27.90 20.87 -2.04
C GLY A 46 26.49 20.26 -2.02
N ALA A 47 25.83 20.23 -0.86
CA ALA A 47 24.48 19.68 -0.74
C ALA A 47 23.46 20.52 -1.53
N PRO A 48 22.61 19.90 -2.38
CA PRO A 48 21.49 20.59 -3.02
C PRO A 48 20.39 21.00 -2.03
N TYR A 49 20.28 20.33 -0.89
CA TYR A 49 19.28 20.61 0.14
C TYR A 49 19.92 20.87 1.51
N ASP A 50 19.25 21.68 2.32
CA ASP A 50 19.73 22.08 3.65
C ASP A 50 19.58 21.00 4.73
N ARG A 51 18.84 19.94 4.42
CA ARG A 51 18.49 18.89 5.37
C ARG A 51 18.42 17.51 4.76
N ASP A 52 18.68 16.54 5.62
CA ASP A 52 18.46 15.14 5.35
C ASP A 52 16.96 14.87 5.19
N PHE A 53 16.60 13.86 4.41
CA PHE A 53 15.22 13.44 4.31
C PHE A 53 15.08 11.95 4.01
N VAL A 54 13.91 11.43 4.36
CA VAL A 54 13.39 10.14 3.88
C VAL A 54 12.03 10.40 3.26
N GLU A 55 11.83 9.85 2.07
CA GLU A 55 10.58 9.91 1.34
C GLU A 55 9.87 8.55 1.40
N LEU A 56 8.56 8.59 1.68
CA LEU A 56 7.67 7.46 1.54
C LEU A 56 6.77 7.66 0.31
N SER A 57 6.48 6.57 -0.39
CA SER A 57 5.52 6.53 -1.50
C SER A 57 4.43 5.51 -1.22
N ASN A 58 3.18 5.87 -1.49
CA ASN A 58 2.05 4.96 -1.46
C ASN A 58 1.76 4.39 -2.85
N ARG A 59 2.16 3.15 -3.12
CA ARG A 59 1.96 2.49 -4.43
C ARG A 59 0.53 2.04 -4.71
N CYS A 60 -0.37 2.15 -3.73
CA CYS A 60 -1.74 1.66 -3.85
C CYS A 60 -2.72 2.74 -4.34
N ALA A 61 -3.85 2.28 -4.87
CA ALA A 61 -4.95 3.13 -5.32
C ALA A 61 -5.82 3.69 -4.18
N GLN A 62 -5.45 3.41 -2.93
CA GLN A 62 -6.17 3.86 -1.72
C GLN A 62 -5.19 4.61 -0.83
N ALA A 63 -5.71 5.56 -0.06
CA ALA A 63 -4.90 6.29 0.92
C ALA A 63 -4.42 5.35 2.05
N ALA A 64 -3.20 5.57 2.54
CA ALA A 64 -2.58 4.79 3.59
C ALA A 64 -2.38 5.65 4.86
N SER A 65 -2.94 5.19 5.98
CA SER A 65 -2.74 5.85 7.28
C SER A 65 -1.35 5.57 7.83
N LEU A 66 -0.70 6.59 8.38
CA LEU A 66 0.60 6.49 9.07
C LEU A 66 0.45 6.32 10.59
N SER A 67 -0.77 6.27 11.10
CA SER A 67 -1.03 6.17 12.54
C SER A 67 -0.40 4.92 13.15
N GLY A 68 0.46 5.11 14.15
CA GLY A 68 1.17 4.04 14.83
C GLY A 68 2.41 3.52 14.09
N PHE A 69 2.78 4.11 12.95
CA PHE A 69 4.00 3.78 12.23
C PHE A 69 5.15 4.70 12.67
N SER A 70 6.38 4.26 12.41
CA SER A 70 7.58 5.09 12.59
C SER A 70 8.57 4.90 11.45
N LEU A 71 9.34 5.96 11.17
CA LEU A 71 10.64 5.80 10.52
C LEU A 71 11.68 5.57 11.60
N GLN A 72 12.50 4.53 11.44
CA GLN A 72 13.59 4.23 12.35
C GLN A 72 14.91 4.23 11.60
N TYR A 73 15.94 4.75 12.25
CA TYR A 73 17.27 4.88 11.66
C TYR A 73 18.36 4.26 12.54
N ALA A 74 19.38 3.73 11.88
CA ALA A 74 20.64 3.30 12.49
C ALA A 74 21.82 3.62 11.56
N SER A 75 23.01 3.82 12.14
CA SER A 75 24.25 3.82 11.36
C SER A 75 24.48 2.45 10.68
N ALA A 76 25.41 2.37 9.73
CA ALA A 76 25.69 1.15 8.97
C ALA A 76 25.83 -0.12 9.85
N SER A 77 26.59 -0.04 10.95
CA SER A 77 26.82 -1.15 11.90
C SER A 77 25.96 -1.10 13.17
N GLY A 78 25.25 0.00 13.42
CA GLY A 78 24.49 0.19 14.66
C GLY A 78 23.16 -0.56 14.69
N SER A 79 22.59 -0.69 15.90
CA SER A 79 21.22 -1.13 16.12
C SER A 79 20.22 0.02 15.93
N PHE A 80 19.00 -0.30 15.50
CA PHE A 80 17.90 0.68 15.40
C PHE A 80 17.47 1.22 16.77
N SER A 81 17.92 2.43 17.08
CA SER A 81 17.62 3.15 18.34
C SER A 81 16.93 4.50 18.12
N SER A 82 17.02 5.06 16.91
CA SER A 82 16.37 6.33 16.59
C SER A 82 14.98 6.06 16.03
N VAL A 83 13.96 6.60 16.68
CA VAL A 83 12.55 6.40 16.30
C VAL A 83 11.90 7.75 16.03
N THR A 84 11.33 7.89 14.84
CA THR A 84 10.54 9.05 14.43
C THR A 84 9.10 8.60 14.18
N PRO A 85 8.19 8.80 15.15
CA PRO A 85 6.77 8.49 14.98
C PRO A 85 6.19 9.26 13.79
N LEU A 86 5.37 8.59 13.00
CA LEU A 86 4.66 9.18 11.88
C LEU A 86 3.19 9.43 12.26
N ALA A 87 2.59 10.39 11.57
CA ALA A 87 1.18 10.71 11.68
C ALA A 87 0.65 11.20 10.32
N GLY A 88 -0.67 11.24 10.19
CA GLY A 88 -1.32 11.67 8.95
C GLY A 88 -1.61 10.51 8.00
N THR A 89 -1.71 10.82 6.72
CA THR A 89 -2.14 9.88 5.68
C THR A 89 -1.42 10.20 4.38
N VAL A 90 -0.92 9.18 3.72
CA VAL A 90 -0.37 9.29 2.37
C VAL A 90 -1.49 9.02 1.38
N ALA A 91 -1.80 10.00 0.53
CA ALA A 91 -2.83 9.85 -0.48
C ALA A 91 -2.55 8.64 -1.40
N SER A 92 -3.58 8.16 -2.09
CA SER A 92 -3.43 7.20 -3.19
C SER A 92 -2.36 7.70 -4.16
N ARG A 93 -1.34 6.87 -4.46
CA ARG A 93 -0.21 7.23 -5.33
C ARG A 93 0.55 8.49 -4.88
N GLY A 94 0.39 8.89 -3.63
CA GLY A 94 1.00 10.09 -3.06
C GLY A 94 2.34 9.81 -2.39
N PHE A 95 2.98 10.90 -1.98
CA PHE A 95 4.25 10.90 -1.27
C PHE A 95 4.08 11.49 0.14
N PHE A 96 5.03 11.17 1.00
CA PHE A 96 5.15 11.76 2.33
C PHE A 96 6.63 11.96 2.66
N LEU A 97 7.03 13.20 2.86
CA LEU A 97 8.41 13.59 3.08
C LEU A 97 8.67 13.89 4.54
N VAL A 98 9.65 13.20 5.12
CA VAL A 98 10.15 13.52 6.46
C VAL A 98 11.54 14.08 6.31
N ALA A 99 11.72 15.34 6.70
CA ALA A 99 13.05 15.90 6.78
C ALA A 99 13.59 15.78 8.21
N PHE A 100 14.89 15.62 8.32
CA PHE A 100 15.60 15.27 9.54
C PHE A 100 16.67 16.31 9.90
N GLY A 101 17.06 16.35 11.17
CA GLY A 101 18.04 17.29 11.68
C GLY A 101 17.57 18.74 11.67
N THR A 102 18.51 19.63 11.98
CA THR A 102 18.32 21.09 11.85
C THR A 102 18.82 21.57 10.48
N PRO A 103 18.24 22.64 9.90
CA PRO A 103 18.74 23.21 8.65
C PRO A 103 20.22 23.57 8.72
N GLY A 104 21.00 23.06 7.77
CA GLY A 104 22.38 23.50 7.56
C GLY A 104 22.45 24.84 6.82
N SER A 105 23.68 25.29 6.57
CA SER A 105 23.95 26.57 5.89
C SER A 105 24.05 26.46 4.36
N THR A 106 24.00 25.26 3.80
CA THR A 106 24.16 24.98 2.36
C THR A 106 22.94 24.25 1.80
N GLY A 107 22.51 24.61 0.60
CA GLY A 107 21.39 23.95 -0.09
C GLY A 107 20.05 24.66 0.07
N ALA A 108 19.06 24.24 -0.70
CA ALA A 108 17.70 24.76 -0.63
C ALA A 108 16.90 24.13 0.52
N ALA A 109 15.92 24.87 1.03
CA ALA A 109 15.03 24.36 2.08
C ALA A 109 14.21 23.15 1.61
N VAL A 110 14.15 22.11 2.44
CA VAL A 110 13.27 20.94 2.20
C VAL A 110 11.84 21.24 2.69
N ALA A 111 10.89 21.31 1.74
CA ALA A 111 9.46 21.45 2.02
C ALA A 111 8.84 20.11 2.47
N ALA A 112 9.16 19.64 3.67
CA ALA A 112 8.69 18.36 4.20
C ALA A 112 7.31 18.42 4.87
N ASP A 113 6.59 17.29 4.82
CA ASP A 113 5.31 17.10 5.51
C ASP A 113 5.51 16.94 7.02
N LEU A 114 6.64 16.36 7.42
CA LEU A 114 7.05 16.21 8.81
C LEU A 114 8.50 16.68 9.01
N GLN A 115 8.70 17.46 10.07
CA GLN A 115 10.01 17.94 10.49
C GLN A 115 10.45 17.21 11.77
N ALA A 116 11.48 16.38 11.66
CA ALA A 116 12.11 15.70 12.79
C ALA A 116 13.45 16.39 13.11
N GLY A 117 13.66 16.80 14.37
CA GLY A 117 14.93 17.42 14.78
C GLY A 117 16.11 16.45 14.90
N ALA A 118 15.84 15.15 14.87
CA ALA A 118 16.83 14.06 14.97
C ALA A 118 16.24 12.77 14.38
N PRO A 119 17.08 11.77 14.04
CA PRO A 119 18.54 11.83 13.98
C PRO A 119 19.03 12.56 12.73
N SER A 120 20.31 12.91 12.66
CA SER A 120 20.97 13.17 11.36
C SER A 120 21.30 11.84 10.68
N LEU A 121 21.13 11.80 9.37
CA LEU A 121 21.38 10.61 8.57
C LEU A 121 22.82 10.65 8.05
N SER A 122 23.40 9.48 7.78
CA SER A 122 24.71 9.41 7.15
C SER A 122 24.59 9.65 5.66
N ALA A 123 25.44 10.51 5.10
CA ALA A 123 25.50 10.78 3.67
C ALA A 123 25.94 9.57 2.83
N THR A 124 26.64 8.60 3.43
CA THR A 124 27.33 7.54 2.68
C THR A 124 26.92 6.12 3.10
N ALA A 125 26.60 5.88 4.38
CA ALA A 125 26.22 4.54 4.83
C ALA A 125 25.36 4.56 6.09
N GLY A 126 24.20 3.92 6.01
CA GLY A 126 23.20 3.89 7.07
C GLY A 126 22.05 2.94 6.75
N LYS A 127 21.06 2.90 7.65
CA LYS A 127 19.89 2.04 7.52
C LYS A 127 18.64 2.80 7.93
N VAL A 128 17.59 2.69 7.12
CA VAL A 128 16.27 3.24 7.40
C VAL A 128 15.25 2.11 7.34
N ALA A 129 14.35 2.05 8.32
CA ALA A 129 13.23 1.11 8.32
C ALA A 129 11.92 1.87 8.51
N LEU A 130 10.93 1.60 7.66
CA LEU A 130 9.54 1.93 7.94
C LEU A 130 8.97 0.82 8.81
N SER A 131 8.48 1.15 10.00
CA SER A 131 7.98 0.17 10.96
C SER A 131 6.50 0.36 11.29
N SER A 132 5.78 -0.75 11.47
CA SER A 132 4.38 -0.77 11.89
C SER A 132 4.19 -0.60 13.41
N GLY A 133 5.11 0.10 14.07
CA GLY A 133 5.11 0.35 15.51
C GLY A 133 6.05 1.49 15.86
N THR A 134 5.94 2.02 17.08
CA THR A 134 6.77 3.13 17.58
C THR A 134 7.76 2.71 18.67
N THR A 135 7.89 1.41 18.94
CA THR A 135 8.95 0.88 19.80
C THR A 135 10.21 0.70 18.96
N ALA A 136 11.36 1.07 19.52
CA ALA A 136 12.65 0.88 18.86
C ALA A 136 12.84 -0.61 18.49
N LEU A 137 13.24 -0.86 17.23
CA LEU A 137 13.47 -2.20 16.72
C LEU A 137 14.65 -2.90 17.40
N GLY A 138 15.61 -2.14 17.97
CA GLY A 138 16.61 -2.61 18.94
C GLY A 138 17.72 -3.52 18.40
N ALA A 139 17.57 -4.08 17.20
CA ALA A 139 18.54 -4.97 16.57
C ALA A 139 19.31 -4.30 15.43
N VAL A 140 20.44 -4.87 15.03
CA VAL A 140 21.17 -4.49 13.80
C VAL A 140 20.36 -4.87 12.56
N CYS A 141 19.83 -6.09 12.56
CA CYS A 141 18.92 -6.63 11.56
C CYS A 141 17.61 -7.06 12.21
N PRO A 142 16.60 -6.17 12.27
CA PRO A 142 15.32 -6.52 12.84
C PRO A 142 14.51 -7.40 11.89
N ALA A 143 13.73 -8.30 12.46
CA ALA A 143 12.67 -9.04 11.76
C ALA A 143 11.32 -8.68 12.39
N GLY A 144 10.22 -8.89 11.65
CA GLY A 144 8.87 -8.67 12.17
C GLY A 144 8.23 -7.36 11.70
N SER A 145 8.00 -6.40 12.61
CA SER A 145 7.24 -5.15 12.41
C SER A 145 7.87 -4.14 11.44
N VAL A 146 8.70 -4.60 10.52
CA VAL A 146 9.32 -3.83 9.44
C VAL A 146 8.43 -3.98 8.20
N ILE A 147 8.02 -2.84 7.66
CA ILE A 147 7.21 -2.74 6.44
C ILE A 147 8.13 -2.69 5.21
N ASP A 148 9.20 -1.90 5.30
CA ASP A 148 10.22 -1.71 4.26
C ASP A 148 11.53 -1.33 4.94
N LEU A 149 12.67 -1.84 4.46
CA LEU A 149 14.00 -1.54 4.97
C LEU A 149 14.96 -1.22 3.84
N VAL A 150 15.66 -0.08 3.98
CA VAL A 150 16.73 0.33 3.08
C VAL A 150 18.04 0.42 3.84
N GLY A 151 18.92 -0.54 3.60
CA GLY A 151 20.34 -0.43 3.92
C GLY A 151 21.10 0.12 2.72
N TYR A 152 21.96 1.12 2.94
CA TYR A 152 22.74 1.76 1.87
C TYR A 152 24.23 1.87 2.23
N GLY A 153 25.08 1.90 1.19
CA GLY A 153 26.53 1.94 1.34
C GLY A 153 27.06 0.67 2.00
N SER A 154 27.82 0.80 3.09
CA SER A 154 28.38 -0.33 3.84
C SER A 154 27.44 -0.89 4.93
N ALA A 155 26.13 -0.66 4.82
CA ALA A 155 25.15 -1.12 5.79
C ALA A 155 25.26 -2.62 6.09
N GLY A 156 25.31 -2.97 7.38
CA GLY A 156 25.32 -4.35 7.86
C GLY A 156 23.95 -5.04 7.88
N CYS A 157 22.90 -4.35 7.42
CA CYS A 157 21.59 -4.92 7.19
C CYS A 157 20.90 -4.23 6.01
N PHE A 158 20.25 -5.02 5.17
CA PHE A 158 19.58 -4.61 3.94
C PHE A 158 18.61 -5.72 3.52
N GLU A 159 17.67 -5.40 2.64
CA GLU A 159 16.85 -6.41 1.97
C GLU A 159 17.60 -7.02 0.79
N GLY A 160 17.43 -8.32 0.59
CA GLY A 160 18.02 -9.07 -0.51
C GLY A 160 19.50 -9.38 -0.34
N ALA A 161 20.23 -9.45 -1.46
CA ALA A 161 21.61 -9.95 -1.50
C ALA A 161 22.68 -8.87 -1.22
N GLY A 162 22.31 -7.59 -1.20
CA GLY A 162 23.26 -6.49 -0.96
C GLY A 162 22.56 -5.16 -0.68
N PRO A 163 23.28 -4.19 -0.10
CA PRO A 163 22.75 -2.86 0.18
C PRO A 163 22.51 -2.07 -1.12
N ALA A 164 21.69 -1.03 -1.03
CA ALA A 164 21.64 0.01 -2.04
C ALA A 164 23.03 0.66 -2.22
N PRO A 165 23.36 1.19 -3.42
CA PRO A 165 24.61 1.89 -3.66
C PRO A 165 24.82 3.06 -2.68
N SER A 166 26.09 3.38 -2.36
CA SER A 166 26.43 4.48 -1.43
C SER A 166 26.04 5.84 -2.02
N PRO A 167 25.15 6.61 -1.37
CA PRO A 167 24.91 8.01 -1.70
C PRO A 167 26.08 8.92 -1.29
N SER A 168 25.89 10.23 -1.43
CA SER A 168 26.88 11.27 -1.13
C SER A 168 26.19 12.58 -0.73
N ASN A 169 26.94 13.66 -0.51
CA ASN A 169 26.35 14.98 -0.29
C ASN A 169 25.51 15.45 -1.47
N THR A 170 25.82 15.03 -2.70
CA THR A 170 25.14 15.49 -3.93
C THR A 170 24.15 14.47 -4.49
N THR A 171 24.04 13.28 -3.88
CA THR A 171 23.20 12.19 -4.40
C THR A 171 22.45 11.48 -3.29
N SER A 172 21.21 11.09 -3.53
CA SER A 172 20.41 10.21 -2.67
C SER A 172 20.46 8.76 -3.15
N ALA A 173 19.99 7.84 -2.32
CA ALA A 173 19.61 6.50 -2.76
C ALA A 173 18.10 6.52 -3.10
N SER A 174 17.77 6.37 -4.37
CA SER A 174 16.40 6.47 -4.90
C SER A 174 15.93 5.14 -5.45
N ARG A 175 14.71 4.76 -5.12
CA ARG A 175 14.07 3.56 -5.64
C ARG A 175 13.79 3.77 -7.14
N ALA A 176 14.36 2.90 -8.00
CA ALA A 176 14.26 2.99 -9.44
C ALA A 176 12.81 2.94 -9.97
N SER A 177 11.92 2.28 -9.22
CA SER A 177 10.48 2.28 -9.49
C SER A 177 9.69 2.11 -8.19
N ILE A 178 8.84 3.07 -7.86
CA ILE A 178 7.92 2.97 -6.70
C ILE A 178 6.90 1.82 -6.83
N CYS A 179 6.76 1.28 -8.04
CA CYS A 179 5.87 0.15 -8.33
C CYS A 179 6.57 -1.21 -8.23
N SER A 180 7.89 -1.22 -8.06
CA SER A 180 8.69 -2.42 -7.89
C SER A 180 9.37 -2.39 -6.52
N ASP A 181 9.02 -3.37 -5.70
CA ASP A 181 9.67 -3.63 -4.43
C ASP A 181 9.90 -5.14 -4.38
N THR A 182 11.13 -5.53 -4.71
CA THR A 182 11.55 -6.92 -4.89
C THR A 182 12.17 -7.51 -3.62
N ASP A 183 12.04 -6.79 -2.49
CA ASP A 183 12.74 -7.10 -1.24
C ASP A 183 14.26 -7.22 -1.48
N SER A 184 14.83 -6.37 -2.34
CA SER A 184 16.26 -6.36 -2.67
C SER A 184 16.80 -4.95 -2.92
N ASN A 185 17.45 -4.36 -1.92
CA ASN A 185 17.91 -2.97 -1.98
C ASN A 185 18.91 -2.73 -3.14
N SER A 186 19.83 -3.65 -3.39
CA SER A 186 20.79 -3.55 -4.51
C SER A 186 20.17 -3.63 -5.91
N ALA A 187 18.95 -4.16 -6.04
CA ALA A 187 18.23 -4.26 -7.30
C ALA A 187 17.23 -3.11 -7.49
N ASP A 188 16.66 -2.62 -6.38
CA ASP A 188 15.58 -1.64 -6.41
C ASP A 188 16.08 -0.19 -6.29
N PHE A 189 17.31 0.05 -5.80
CA PHE A 189 17.84 1.39 -5.59
C PHE A 189 19.06 1.71 -6.46
N ALA A 190 19.12 2.96 -6.90
CA ALA A 190 20.27 3.57 -7.55
C ALA A 190 20.59 4.93 -6.91
N THR A 191 21.79 5.45 -7.17
CA THR A 191 22.12 6.81 -6.74
C THR A 191 21.84 7.82 -7.84
N ALA A 192 21.20 8.92 -7.47
CA ALA A 192 20.88 10.03 -8.37
C ALA A 192 20.88 11.35 -7.58
N GLY A 193 20.78 12.48 -8.28
CA GLY A 193 20.54 13.76 -7.60
C GLY A 193 19.21 13.71 -6.84
N PRO A 194 19.13 14.27 -5.62
CA PRO A 194 17.94 14.14 -4.78
C PRO A 194 16.71 14.83 -5.35
N THR A 195 15.55 14.17 -5.23
CA THR A 195 14.27 14.60 -5.82
C THR A 195 13.11 14.55 -4.81
N PRO A 196 13.19 15.29 -3.69
CA PRO A 196 12.20 15.22 -2.62
C PRO A 196 10.78 15.56 -3.09
N GLN A 197 9.83 14.69 -2.77
CA GLN A 197 8.41 14.83 -3.02
C GLN A 197 7.60 14.71 -1.73
N ASN A 198 6.68 15.65 -1.53
CA ASN A 198 5.82 15.72 -0.34
C ASN A 198 4.35 15.46 -0.72
N ALA A 199 3.42 15.66 0.22
CA ALA A 199 2.00 15.44 -0.04
C ALA A 199 1.38 16.35 -1.12
N ALA A 200 2.05 17.46 -1.48
CA ALA A 200 1.62 18.36 -2.54
C ALA A 200 2.20 18.01 -3.92
N SER A 201 3.16 17.07 -3.99
CA SER A 201 3.72 16.62 -5.26
C SER A 201 2.67 15.91 -6.13
N PRO A 202 2.84 15.94 -7.47
CA PRO A 202 2.00 15.15 -8.37
C PRO A 202 1.97 13.68 -7.97
N GLN A 203 0.81 13.02 -8.09
CA GLN A 203 0.71 11.60 -7.81
C GLN A 203 1.65 10.79 -8.71
N GLY A 204 2.36 9.84 -8.12
CA GLY A 204 3.18 8.87 -8.82
C GLY A 204 2.37 8.01 -9.81
N PRO A 205 3.02 7.21 -10.67
CA PRO A 205 2.32 6.35 -11.62
C PRO A 205 1.29 5.45 -10.95
N ALA A 206 0.25 5.08 -11.70
CA ALA A 206 -0.62 4.00 -11.27
C ALA A 206 0.20 2.71 -11.37
N CYS A 207 0.66 2.20 -10.24
CA CYS A 207 1.24 0.87 -10.19
C CYS A 207 0.18 -0.12 -10.64
N ALA A 208 0.49 -0.94 -11.64
CA ALA A 208 -0.44 -1.96 -12.08
C ALA A 208 -0.83 -2.77 -10.84
N ALA A 209 -2.11 -2.75 -10.48
CA ALA A 209 -2.61 -3.69 -9.50
C ALA A 209 -2.18 -5.07 -10.01
N ALA A 210 -1.48 -5.83 -9.16
CA ALA A 210 -1.06 -7.18 -9.51
C ALA A 210 -2.25 -7.94 -10.12
N VAL A 211 -3.46 -7.72 -9.57
CA VAL A 211 -4.72 -8.04 -10.24
C VAL A 211 -5.63 -6.84 -10.45
N ARG A 212 -6.03 -6.58 -11.70
CA ARG A 212 -7.17 -5.69 -12.01
C ARG A 212 -8.43 -6.53 -12.17
N LEU A 213 -9.31 -6.53 -11.18
CA LEU A 213 -10.61 -7.22 -11.30
C LEU A 213 -11.56 -6.46 -12.25
N VAL A 214 -12.11 -7.19 -13.22
CA VAL A 214 -13.20 -6.75 -14.09
C VAL A 214 -14.55 -7.09 -13.45
N ALA A 215 -14.66 -8.27 -12.83
CA ALA A 215 -15.87 -8.70 -12.16
C ALA A 215 -15.55 -9.61 -10.98
N PHE A 216 -16.40 -9.58 -9.95
CA PHE A 216 -16.42 -10.57 -8.88
C PHE A 216 -17.87 -10.79 -8.44
N THR A 217 -18.38 -11.99 -8.65
CA THR A 217 -19.80 -12.33 -8.47
C THR A 217 -19.97 -13.66 -7.74
N ALA A 218 -21.03 -13.77 -6.95
CA ALA A 218 -21.42 -15.00 -6.28
C ALA A 218 -22.90 -15.25 -6.54
N THR A 219 -23.22 -16.35 -7.22
CA THR A 219 -24.57 -16.65 -7.68
C THR A 219 -25.02 -18.01 -7.15
N ALA A 220 -26.15 -18.05 -6.45
CA ALA A 220 -26.72 -19.28 -5.94
C ALA A 220 -27.37 -20.10 -7.08
N SER A 221 -27.02 -21.38 -7.19
CA SER A 221 -27.61 -22.38 -8.09
C SER A 221 -28.15 -23.58 -7.30
N ALA A 222 -28.71 -24.58 -7.98
CA ALA A 222 -29.13 -25.84 -7.35
C ALA A 222 -27.96 -26.60 -6.70
N GLU A 223 -26.78 -26.54 -7.31
CA GLU A 223 -25.56 -27.27 -6.90
C GLU A 223 -24.77 -26.60 -5.77
N GLY A 224 -24.98 -25.31 -5.53
CA GLY A 224 -24.19 -24.54 -4.56
C GLY A 224 -24.20 -23.04 -4.87
N THR A 225 -23.18 -22.33 -4.40
CA THR A 225 -22.91 -20.95 -4.84
C THR A 225 -21.75 -20.97 -5.83
N ARG A 226 -21.97 -20.48 -7.05
CA ARG A 226 -20.93 -20.29 -8.04
C ARG A 226 -20.29 -18.92 -7.86
N VAL A 227 -19.03 -18.90 -7.44
CA VAL A 227 -18.20 -17.71 -7.32
C VAL A 227 -17.41 -17.55 -8.60
N ARG A 228 -17.52 -16.39 -9.26
CA ARG A 228 -16.83 -16.09 -10.52
C ARG A 228 -16.08 -14.77 -10.38
N TRP A 229 -14.84 -14.72 -10.85
CA TRP A 229 -14.13 -13.47 -11.01
C TRP A 229 -13.49 -13.39 -12.38
N ALA A 230 -13.38 -12.17 -12.90
CA ALA A 230 -12.72 -11.86 -14.16
C ALA A 230 -11.60 -10.87 -13.90
N THR A 231 -10.45 -11.07 -14.53
CA THR A 231 -9.27 -10.20 -14.41
C THR A 231 -8.91 -9.59 -15.76
N ALA A 232 -8.53 -8.32 -15.74
CA ALA A 232 -7.94 -7.61 -16.89
C ALA A 232 -6.41 -7.65 -16.87
N SER A 233 -5.80 -7.89 -15.70
CA SER A 233 -4.37 -8.09 -15.50
C SER A 233 -4.12 -8.98 -14.28
N GLU A 234 -3.00 -9.70 -14.29
CA GLU A 234 -2.54 -10.65 -13.25
C GLU A 234 -1.00 -10.61 -13.12
N SER A 235 -0.44 -9.40 -13.12
CA SER A 235 0.98 -9.16 -13.07
C SER A 235 1.57 -9.62 -11.74
N ARG A 236 2.57 -10.51 -11.80
CA ARG A 236 3.27 -11.05 -10.61
C ARG A 236 2.36 -11.74 -9.59
N THR A 237 1.23 -12.28 -10.05
CA THR A 237 0.31 -13.03 -9.21
C THR A 237 0.63 -14.53 -9.27
N LEU A 238 0.80 -15.17 -8.11
CA LEU A 238 0.90 -16.63 -8.01
C LEU A 238 -0.48 -17.26 -8.25
N GLY A 239 -1.53 -16.68 -7.67
CA GLY A 239 -2.91 -17.10 -7.89
C GLY A 239 -3.88 -16.58 -6.85
N PHE A 240 -4.97 -17.32 -6.66
CA PHE A 240 -6.12 -16.89 -5.87
C PHE A 240 -6.57 -17.94 -4.86
N ASN A 241 -7.01 -17.47 -3.70
CA ASN A 241 -7.81 -18.17 -2.72
C ASN A 241 -9.24 -17.62 -2.72
N VAL A 242 -10.22 -18.51 -2.54
CA VAL A 242 -11.62 -18.13 -2.36
C VAL A 242 -11.97 -18.33 -0.89
N LEU A 243 -12.37 -17.24 -0.23
CA LEU A 243 -12.74 -17.25 1.18
C LEU A 243 -14.25 -17.08 1.32
N ARG A 244 -14.85 -17.79 2.28
CA ARG A 244 -16.24 -17.58 2.70
C ARG A 244 -16.29 -16.90 4.06
N VAL A 245 -17.07 -15.84 4.15
CA VAL A 245 -17.47 -15.21 5.41
C VAL A 245 -18.84 -15.73 5.82
N GLN A 246 -18.91 -16.39 6.98
CA GLN A 246 -20.14 -16.93 7.56
C GLN A 246 -20.13 -16.72 9.07
N SER A 247 -21.19 -16.09 9.60
CA SER A 247 -21.33 -15.81 11.04
C SER A 247 -20.10 -15.13 11.66
N GLY A 248 -19.51 -14.16 10.95
CA GLY A 248 -18.33 -13.41 11.40
C GLY A 248 -16.99 -14.13 11.24
N ARG A 249 -16.96 -15.40 10.82
CA ARG A 249 -15.72 -16.15 10.57
C ARG A 249 -15.41 -16.24 9.09
N THR A 250 -14.13 -16.12 8.75
CA THR A 250 -13.62 -16.27 7.37
C THR A 250 -12.91 -17.61 7.23
N VAL A 251 -13.28 -18.39 6.22
CA VAL A 251 -12.72 -19.73 5.97
C VAL A 251 -12.28 -19.85 4.52
N ARG A 252 -11.06 -20.33 4.28
CA ARG A 252 -10.56 -20.63 2.92
C ARG A 252 -11.23 -21.89 2.39
N LEU A 253 -11.75 -21.81 1.16
CA LEU A 253 -12.50 -22.90 0.53
C LEU A 253 -11.61 -23.83 -0.30
N ASN A 254 -10.65 -23.28 -1.02
CA ASN A 254 -9.72 -24.04 -1.86
C ASN A 254 -8.56 -24.61 -1.02
N ARG A 255 -8.15 -25.84 -1.35
CA ARG A 255 -7.02 -26.53 -0.68
C ARG A 255 -5.66 -26.11 -1.26
N SER A 256 -5.58 -26.02 -2.59
CA SER A 256 -4.44 -25.48 -3.33
C SER A 256 -4.80 -24.13 -3.93
N ILE A 257 -3.78 -23.29 -4.16
CA ILE A 257 -3.96 -22.00 -4.82
C ILE A 257 -4.51 -22.20 -6.24
N ILE A 258 -5.45 -21.34 -6.64
CA ILE A 258 -5.97 -21.32 -8.00
C ILE A 258 -4.99 -20.49 -8.83
N PRO A 259 -4.16 -21.10 -9.68
CA PRO A 259 -3.04 -20.40 -10.29
C PRO A 259 -3.51 -19.27 -11.21
N ALA A 260 -2.84 -18.12 -11.14
CA ALA A 260 -3.01 -17.08 -12.15
C ALA A 260 -2.44 -17.56 -13.49
N GLY A 261 -2.98 -17.06 -14.60
CA GLY A 261 -2.60 -17.59 -15.90
C GLY A 261 -1.23 -17.10 -16.38
N ARG A 262 -0.45 -18.00 -16.98
CA ARG A 262 1.00 -17.82 -17.25
C ARG A 262 1.38 -16.84 -18.38
N LYS A 263 0.45 -16.09 -18.99
CA LYS A 263 0.76 -15.10 -20.05
C LYS A 263 -0.13 -13.87 -19.95
N ALA A 264 0.47 -12.68 -19.96
CA ALA A 264 -0.20 -11.44 -20.30
C ALA A 264 -0.47 -11.45 -21.81
N SER A 265 -1.69 -11.73 -22.22
CA SER A 265 -2.12 -11.57 -23.62
C SER A 265 -3.32 -10.66 -23.63
N HIS A 266 -3.07 -9.36 -23.77
CA HIS A 266 -4.02 -8.27 -23.93
C HIS A 266 -5.08 -8.09 -22.81
N ALA A 267 -5.47 -6.84 -22.61
CA ALA A 267 -6.55 -6.48 -21.70
C ALA A 267 -7.86 -7.14 -22.17
N GLY A 268 -8.38 -8.10 -21.40
CA GLY A 268 -9.69 -8.71 -21.67
C GLY A 268 -9.87 -10.13 -21.13
N ASP A 269 -10.44 -10.23 -19.92
CA ASP A 269 -11.29 -11.31 -19.41
C ASP A 269 -10.70 -12.70 -19.17
N ARG A 270 -9.68 -12.80 -18.31
CA ARG A 270 -9.41 -14.09 -17.66
C ARG A 270 -10.50 -14.40 -16.65
N LEU A 271 -11.31 -15.41 -16.94
CA LEU A 271 -12.43 -15.83 -16.12
C LEU A 271 -12.07 -17.05 -15.29
N TYR A 272 -12.37 -16.97 -14.00
CA TYR A 272 -12.26 -18.08 -13.06
C TYR A 272 -13.62 -18.43 -12.48
N THR A 273 -13.74 -19.66 -11.98
CA THR A 273 -14.95 -20.14 -11.33
C THR A 273 -14.59 -21.08 -10.18
N TRP A 274 -15.28 -20.90 -9.06
CA TRP A 274 -15.26 -21.80 -7.92
C TRP A 274 -16.70 -22.16 -7.52
N LEU A 275 -16.95 -23.42 -7.19
CA LEU A 275 -18.26 -23.87 -6.70
C LEU A 275 -18.16 -24.18 -5.21
N ASP A 276 -18.86 -23.39 -4.40
CA ASP A 276 -19.04 -23.66 -2.98
C ASP A 276 -20.31 -24.50 -2.75
N ARG A 277 -20.13 -25.77 -2.42
CA ARG A 277 -21.22 -26.72 -2.18
C ARG A 277 -21.75 -26.56 -0.75
N LEU A 278 -22.80 -25.75 -0.61
CA LEU A 278 -23.49 -25.49 0.65
C LEU A 278 -24.94 -25.98 0.65
N PRO A 279 -25.53 -26.31 1.82
CA PRO A 279 -26.97 -26.50 1.97
C PRO A 279 -27.76 -25.22 1.61
N ARG A 280 -28.98 -25.35 1.07
CA ARG A 280 -29.80 -24.22 0.57
C ARG A 280 -29.91 -23.03 1.54
N LYS A 281 -30.12 -23.29 2.84
CA LYS A 281 -30.23 -22.24 3.88
C LYS A 281 -28.95 -21.40 4.05
N ALA A 282 -27.77 -22.01 3.91
CA ALA A 282 -26.49 -21.33 4.11
C ALA A 282 -26.05 -20.49 2.90
N ARG A 283 -26.60 -20.75 1.70
CA ARG A 283 -26.22 -20.06 0.45
C ARG A 283 -26.51 -18.55 0.50
N ARG A 284 -27.69 -18.16 0.99
CA ARG A 284 -28.17 -16.76 0.99
C ARG A 284 -27.52 -15.86 2.05
N ALA A 285 -26.94 -16.45 3.10
CA ALA A 285 -26.27 -15.73 4.18
C ALA A 285 -24.74 -15.63 4.00
N SER A 286 -24.19 -16.34 3.02
CA SER A 286 -22.75 -16.38 2.77
C SER A 286 -22.28 -15.14 2.01
N ARG A 287 -21.14 -14.59 2.41
CA ARG A 287 -20.40 -13.61 1.62
C ARG A 287 -19.04 -14.16 1.21
N TYR A 288 -18.49 -13.69 0.10
CA TYR A 288 -17.26 -14.22 -0.47
C TYR A 288 -16.20 -13.14 -0.61
N VAL A 289 -14.97 -13.48 -0.25
CA VAL A 289 -13.78 -12.64 -0.46
C VAL A 289 -12.86 -13.40 -1.40
N LEU A 290 -12.32 -12.70 -2.39
CA LEU A 290 -11.23 -13.21 -3.21
C LEU A 290 -9.92 -12.73 -2.58
N GLU A 291 -9.00 -13.64 -2.33
CA GLU A 291 -7.65 -13.32 -1.84
C GLU A 291 -6.66 -13.67 -2.94
N GLU A 292 -6.01 -12.65 -3.49
CA GLU A 292 -4.87 -12.79 -4.38
C GLU A 292 -3.62 -13.10 -3.56
N VAL A 293 -2.74 -13.97 -4.08
CA VAL A 293 -1.39 -14.21 -3.57
C VAL A 293 -0.39 -13.84 -4.66
N SER A 294 0.59 -12.98 -4.36
CA SER A 294 1.66 -12.61 -5.29
C SER A 294 2.73 -13.71 -5.40
N LEU A 295 3.63 -13.61 -6.38
CA LEU A 295 4.79 -14.51 -6.53
C LEU A 295 5.74 -14.43 -5.32
N GLU A 296 5.73 -13.31 -4.62
CA GLU A 296 6.48 -13.00 -3.41
C GLU A 296 5.74 -13.42 -2.13
N GLY A 297 4.56 -14.05 -2.25
CA GLY A 297 3.79 -14.57 -1.11
C GLY A 297 2.94 -13.54 -0.35
N ARG A 298 2.89 -12.28 -0.81
CA ARG A 298 2.04 -11.21 -0.24
C ARG A 298 0.58 -11.41 -0.66
N THR A 299 -0.39 -10.88 0.10
CA THR A 299 -1.83 -11.11 -0.16
C THR A 299 -2.68 -9.84 -0.24
N THR A 300 -3.58 -9.79 -1.23
CA THR A 300 -4.56 -8.70 -1.43
C THR A 300 -5.97 -9.27 -1.41
N ARG A 301 -6.92 -8.61 -0.72
CA ARG A 301 -8.31 -9.09 -0.61
C ARG A 301 -9.32 -8.19 -1.33
N TYR A 302 -10.27 -8.81 -2.02
CA TYR A 302 -11.35 -8.16 -2.76
C TYR A 302 -12.71 -8.64 -2.28
N GLY A 303 -13.66 -7.73 -2.08
CA GLY A 303 -14.98 -8.00 -1.48
C GLY A 303 -15.04 -7.57 0.00
N PRO A 304 -15.94 -8.14 0.81
CA PRO A 304 -16.81 -9.28 0.52
C PRO A 304 -17.97 -8.95 -0.43
N ILE A 305 -18.38 -9.92 -1.26
CA ILE A 305 -19.61 -9.85 -2.06
C ILE A 305 -20.69 -10.78 -1.52
N SER A 306 -21.96 -10.35 -1.56
CA SER A 306 -23.11 -11.16 -1.17
C SER A 306 -23.57 -12.06 -2.31
N THR A 307 -24.16 -13.20 -1.97
CA THR A 307 -24.79 -14.09 -2.96
C THR A 307 -26.04 -13.46 -3.56
N ARG A 308 -26.15 -13.53 -4.90
CA ARG A 308 -27.37 -13.21 -5.63
C ARG A 308 -28.08 -14.49 -6.05
N ALA A 309 -29.41 -14.50 -6.04
CA ALA A 309 -30.19 -15.61 -6.57
C ALA A 309 -30.19 -15.57 -8.11
N LEU A 310 -30.14 -16.74 -8.77
CA LEU A 310 -30.50 -16.83 -10.19
C LEU A 310 -31.96 -16.37 -10.34
N ARG A 311 -32.21 -15.43 -11.26
CA ARG A 311 -33.58 -15.18 -11.71
C ARG A 311 -33.98 -16.42 -12.52
N GLU A 312 -34.96 -17.17 -12.04
CA GLU A 312 -35.60 -18.20 -12.86
C GLU A 312 -36.27 -17.47 -14.03
N SER A 313 -35.84 -17.81 -15.25
CA SER A 313 -36.54 -17.43 -16.47
C SER A 313 -37.91 -18.09 -16.42
N THR A 314 -38.96 -17.32 -16.13
CA THR A 314 -40.33 -17.75 -16.37
C THR A 314 -40.49 -17.91 -17.89
N SER A 315 -40.41 -19.15 -18.37
CA SER A 315 -40.91 -19.53 -19.70
C SER A 315 -42.43 -19.65 -19.65
#